data_AF-A0A5R9QIP8-F1
#
_entry.id   AF-A0A5R9QIP8-F1
#
_cell.length_a   1.000
_cell.length_b   1.000
_cell.length_c   1.000
_cell.angle_alpha   90.00
_cell.angle_beta   90.00
_cell.angle_gamma   90.00
#
_symmetry.space_group_name_H-M   'P 1'
#
loop_
_entity.id
_entity.type
_entity.pdbx_description
1 polymer ?
#
loop_
_entity_poly.entity_id
_entity_poly.type
_entity_poly.pdbx_seq_one_letter_code
_entity_poly.pdbx_strand_id
1 'polypeptide(L)' 'MKSPCIKVCEFDQDVCRGCGRTRQEIKGWKKLDKSEARRVLAEADMRLLVLEASGRRKRKR' A
#
# COMPACT_ATOMS: atom_id res chain seq x y z
N MET A 1 -1.43 -14.41 5.07
CA MET A 1 -0.80 -13.23 4.45
C MET A 1 -1.22 -12.00 5.25
N LYS A 2 -0.32 -11.40 6.02
CA LYS A 2 -0.63 -10.19 6.80
C LYS A 2 -0.72 -9.03 5.80
N SER A 3 -1.92 -8.48 5.62
CA SER A 3 -2.08 -7.21 4.90
C SER A 3 -1.37 -6.15 5.74
N PRO A 4 -0.39 -5.39 5.23
CA PRO A 4 0.25 -4.29 5.95
C PRO A 4 -0.71 -3.10 6.17
N CYS A 5 -2.01 -3.32 6.06
CA CYS A 5 -3.04 -2.32 6.26
C CYS A 5 -3.16 -1.98 7.75
N ILE A 6 -2.70 -0.79 8.10
CA ILE A 6 -2.85 -0.16 9.41
C ILE A 6 -4.29 0.31 9.72
N LYS A 7 -5.29 -0.10 8.92
CA LYS A 7 -6.69 0.38 8.95
C LYS A 7 -6.86 1.90 8.85
N VAL A 8 -5.82 2.62 8.44
CA VAL A 8 -5.84 4.05 8.13
C VAL A 8 -5.62 4.19 6.63
N CYS A 9 -6.65 4.60 5.92
CA CYS A 9 -6.60 4.85 4.48
C CYS A 9 -6.33 6.33 4.24
N GLU A 10 -5.06 6.70 4.18
CA GLU A 10 -4.63 8.06 3.81
C GLU A 10 -4.13 8.02 2.36
N PHE A 11 -4.80 8.70 1.45
CA PHE A 11 -4.45 8.70 0.03
C PHE A 11 -3.73 9.99 -0.34
N ASP A 12 -2.54 9.86 -0.90
CA ASP A 12 -1.77 10.95 -1.49
C ASP A 12 -1.61 10.63 -2.98
N GLN A 13 -2.14 11.50 -3.84
CA GLN A 13 -2.17 11.30 -5.30
C GLN A 13 -2.63 9.89 -5.72
N ASP A 14 -3.78 9.44 -5.19
CA ASP A 14 -4.37 8.11 -5.45
C ASP A 14 -3.64 6.91 -4.81
N VAL A 15 -2.53 7.11 -4.10
CA VAL A 15 -1.75 6.07 -3.40
C VAL A 15 -1.96 6.15 -1.88
N CYS A 16 -2.29 5.01 -1.26
CA CYS A 16 -2.41 4.87 0.19
C CYS A 16 -1.04 5.07 0.87
N ARG A 17 -0.78 6.20 1.52
CA ARG A 17 0.42 6.45 2.33
C ARG A 17 0.60 5.47 3.49
N GLY A 18 -0.49 4.86 3.96
CA GLY A 18 -0.48 3.86 5.03
C GLY A 18 -0.08 2.45 4.60
N CYS A 19 -0.31 2.11 3.34
CA CYS A 19 -0.23 0.73 2.86
C CYS A 19 0.45 0.59 1.48
N GLY A 20 0.83 1.69 0.84
CA GLY A 20 1.47 1.77 -0.48
C GLY A 20 0.57 1.52 -1.69
N ARG A 21 -0.71 1.22 -1.48
CA ARG A 21 -1.61 0.70 -2.53
C ARG A 21 -2.51 1.78 -3.12
N THR A 22 -2.77 1.74 -4.41
CA THR A 22 -3.69 2.71 -5.01
C THR A 22 -5.15 2.45 -4.66
N ARG A 23 -6.00 3.48 -4.79
CA ARG A 23 -7.46 3.34 -4.65
C ARG A 23 -8.03 2.29 -5.61
N GLN A 24 -7.52 2.23 -6.85
CA GLN A 24 -7.91 1.23 -7.83
C GLN A 24 -7.55 -0.20 -7.39
N GLU A 25 -6.34 -0.40 -6.86
CA GLU A 25 -5.88 -1.69 -6.34
C GLU A 25 -6.67 -2.13 -5.10
N ILE A 26 -7.08 -1.19 -4.24
CA ILE A 26 -7.93 -1.47 -3.06
C ILE A 26 -9.34 -1.86 -3.51
N LYS A 27 -9.91 -1.15 -4.49
CA LYS A 27 -11.23 -1.47 -5.07
C LYS A 27 -11.22 -2.82 -5.79
N GLY A 28 -10.11 -3.14 -6.45
CA GLY A 28 -9.86 -4.42 -7.12
C GLY A 28 -9.52 -5.57 -6.18
N TRP A 29 -9.08 -5.32 -4.93
CA TRP A 29 -8.57 -6.35 -4.02
C TRP A 29 -9.52 -7.52 -3.74
N LYS A 30 -10.83 -7.26 -3.67
CA LYS A 30 -11.82 -8.35 -3.54
C LYS A 30 -11.91 -9.25 -4.77
N LYS A 31 -11.45 -8.78 -5.93
CA LYS A 31 -11.44 -9.47 -7.22
C LYS A 31 -10.04 -9.87 -7.69
N LEU A 32 -8.98 -9.55 -6.93
CA LEU A 32 -7.61 -9.85 -7.30
C LEU A 32 -7.26 -11.30 -6.93
N ASP A 33 -6.71 -12.04 -7.88
CA ASP A 33 -6.14 -13.37 -7.67
C ASP A 33 -4.91 -13.35 -6.76
N LYS A 34 -4.54 -14.49 -6.19
CA LYS A 34 -3.37 -14.62 -5.29
C LYS A 34 -2.05 -14.16 -5.94
N SER A 35 -1.94 -14.24 -7.26
CA SER A 35 -0.76 -13.77 -8.02
C SER A 35 -0.75 -12.25 -8.15
N GLU A 36 -1.88 -11.67 -8.52
CA GLU A 36 -2.05 -10.23 -8.63
C GLU A 36 -1.94 -9.57 -7.25
N ALA A 37 -2.48 -10.22 -6.21
CA ALA A 37 -2.37 -9.76 -4.85
C ALA A 37 -0.91 -9.64 -4.39
N ARG A 38 -0.05 -10.57 -4.80
CA ARG A 38 1.40 -10.53 -4.52
C ARG A 38 2.10 -9.40 -5.27
N ARG A 39 1.76 -9.19 -6.55
CA ARG A 39 2.29 -8.09 -7.36
C ARG A 39 1.96 -6.74 -6.76
N VAL A 40 0.69 -6.54 -6.41
CA VAL A 40 0.21 -5.33 -5.76
C VAL A 40 0.89 -5.09 -4.41
N LEU A 41 1.15 -6.15 -3.64
CA LEU A 41 1.90 -6.01 -2.38
C LEU A 41 3.36 -5.61 -2.62
N ALA A 42 4.04 -6.22 -3.59
CA ALA A 42 5.42 -5.87 -3.92
C ALA A 42 5.55 -4.44 -4.47
N GLU A 43 4.63 -4.04 -5.35
CA GLU A 43 4.53 -2.68 -5.88
C GLU A 43 4.23 -1.66 -4.76
N ALA A 44 3.30 -1.99 -3.87
CA ALA A 44 2.98 -1.15 -2.72
C ALA A 44 4.16 -1.00 -1.76
N ASP A 45 4.95 -2.05 -1.54
CA ASP A 45 6.18 -2.01 -0.76
C ASP A 45 7.22 -1.09 -1.39
N MET A 46 7.46 -1.22 -2.70
CA MET A 46 8.34 -0.33 -3.46
C MET A 46 7.90 1.13 -3.38
N ARG A 47 6.59 1.39 -3.54
CA ARG A 47 6.03 2.74 -3.39
C ARG A 47 6.20 3.24 -1.97
N LEU A 48 6.00 2.39 -0.96
CA LEU A 48 6.22 2.77 0.43
C LEU A 48 7.68 3.16 0.66
N LEU A 49 8.65 2.42 0.12
CA LEU A 49 10.07 2.76 0.20
C LEU A 49 10.36 4.13 -0.44
N VAL A 50 9.78 4.42 -1.61
CA VAL A 50 9.90 5.73 -2.28
C VAL A 50 9.23 6.83 -1.46
N LEU A 51 8.05 6.57 -0.89
CA LEU A 51 7.31 7.52 -0.06
C LEU A 51 8.01 7.78 1.28
N GLU A 52 8.64 6.76 1.86
CA GLU A 52 9.47 6.84 3.07
C GLU A 52 10.76 7.62 2.79
N ALA A 53 11.40 7.40 1.64
CA ALA A 53 12.54 8.19 1.18
C ALA A 53 12.15 9.67 0.97
N SER A 54 10.91 9.92 0.54
CA SER A 54 10.36 11.27 0.31
C SER A 54 9.82 11.94 1.58
N GLY A 55 9.63 11.20 2.67
CA GLY A 55 8.92 11.68 3.84
C GLY A 55 9.26 10.89 5.09
N ARG A 56 10.29 11.34 5.81
CA ARG A 56 10.54 10.94 7.20
C ARG A 56 9.24 11.05 8.00
N ARG A 57 8.64 9.92 8.36
CA ARG A 57 7.93 9.78 9.64
C ARG A 57 7.79 8.30 10.00
N LYS A 58 8.70 7.86 10.87
CA LYS A 58 8.61 6.63 11.66
C LYS A 58 7.16 6.40 12.10
N ARG A 59 6.52 5.32 11.67
CA ARG A 59 5.42 4.75 12.48
C ARG A 59 6.05 3.90 13.57
N LYS A 60 6.26 4.56 14.70
CA LYS A 60 6.57 3.94 15.99
C LYS A 60 5.45 2.93 16.29
N ARG A 61 5.91 1.76 16.76
CA ARG A 61 5.22 0.55 17.20
C ARG A 61 3.86 0.76 17.86
#